data_AF-A0A1X7KAU9-F1
#
_entry.id   AF-A0A1X7KAU9-F1
#
_cell.length_a   1.000
_cell.length_b   1.000
_cell.length_c   1.000
_cell.angle_alpha   90.00
_cell.angle_beta   90.00
_cell.angle_gamma   90.00
#
_symmetry.space_group_name_H-M   'P 1'
#
loop_
_entity.id
_entity.type
_entity.pdbx_description
1 polymer ?
#
loop_
_entity_poly.entity_id
_entity_poly.type
_entity_poly.pdbx_seq_one_letter_code
_entity_poly.pdbx_strand_id
1 'polypeptide(L)'
;MTTVAALQALRAMTVLEEISSGTVTRDVLDRLGVRDARLWEKLAVTYYGPTRYRRLQAAAREAAVPLSLDAVAVIEKHLRSLLRGASVTVEELRVELCSLRGTVGEIDRAAAARVREHNRTVKDAAAKAYGKRALRGGKNTDALGMRTLTLTLPERQISHIIATL
;
A
#
# COMPACT_ATOMS: atom_id res chain seq x y z
N MET A 1 -4.36 31.03 -5.90
CA MET A 1 -4.37 29.72 -5.22
C MET A 1 -3.29 29.73 -4.14
N THR A 2 -3.59 29.31 -2.91
CA THR A 2 -2.59 29.23 -1.82
C THR A 2 -1.85 27.90 -1.88
N THR A 3 -0.66 27.81 -1.27
CA THR A 3 0.09 26.55 -1.17
C THR A 3 -0.70 25.46 -0.45
N VAL A 4 -1.47 25.83 0.59
CA VAL A 4 -2.34 24.88 1.30
C VAL A 4 -3.46 24.35 0.40
N ALA A 5 -4.10 25.22 -0.39
CA ALA A 5 -5.13 24.79 -1.34
C ALA A 5 -4.54 23.88 -2.43
N ALA A 6 -3.33 24.15 -2.91
CA ALA A 6 -2.64 23.28 -3.85
C ALA A 6 -2.33 21.89 -3.24
N LEU A 7 -1.85 21.85 -1.99
CA LEU A 7 -1.60 20.60 -1.27
C LEU A 7 -2.90 19.82 -0.98
N GLN A 8 -4.02 20.51 -0.78
CA GLN A 8 -5.35 19.90 -0.67
C GLN A 8 -5.88 19.40 -2.01
N ALA A 9 -5.54 20.05 -3.13
CA ALA A 9 -5.88 19.55 -4.46
C ALA A 9 -5.12 18.27 -4.81
N LEU A 10 -3.94 18.05 -4.20
CA LEU A 10 -3.14 16.83 -4.35
C LEU A 10 -3.64 15.63 -3.52
N ARG A 11 -4.90 15.65 -3.04
CA ARG A 11 -5.53 14.49 -2.40
C ARG A 11 -5.69 13.37 -3.42
N ALA A 12 -5.56 12.14 -2.93
CA ALA A 12 -5.44 10.97 -3.80
C ALA A 12 -6.59 10.87 -4.79
N MET A 13 -7.84 10.92 -4.32
CA MET A 13 -8.99 10.70 -5.18
C MET A 13 -9.12 11.77 -6.27
N THR A 14 -8.84 13.04 -5.96
CA THR A 14 -8.83 14.13 -6.95
C THR A 14 -7.80 13.87 -8.06
N VAL A 15 -6.55 13.58 -7.69
CA VAL A 15 -5.48 13.33 -8.67
C VAL A 15 -5.77 12.07 -9.49
N LEU A 16 -6.27 11.01 -8.86
CA LEU A 16 -6.58 9.76 -9.55
C LEU A 16 -7.77 9.90 -10.51
N GLU A 17 -8.75 10.74 -10.18
CA GLU A 17 -9.85 11.07 -11.07
C GLU A 17 -9.37 11.82 -12.31
N GLU A 18 -8.54 12.85 -12.14
CA GLU A 18 -7.96 13.62 -13.23
C GLU A 18 -7.08 12.77 -14.15
N ILE A 19 -6.37 11.79 -13.58
CA ILE A 19 -5.63 10.81 -14.37
C ILE A 19 -6.59 9.90 -15.14
N SER A 20 -7.66 9.42 -14.49
CA SER A 20 -8.63 8.53 -15.12
C SER A 20 -9.46 9.23 -16.21
N SER A 21 -9.73 10.52 -16.09
CA SER A 21 -10.45 11.32 -17.10
C SER A 21 -9.56 11.72 -18.27
N GLY A 22 -8.23 11.54 -18.15
CA GLY A 22 -7.25 11.98 -19.14
C GLY A 22 -6.89 13.47 -19.04
N THR A 23 -7.39 14.19 -18.03
CA THR A 23 -7.00 15.58 -17.77
C THR A 23 -5.51 15.69 -17.41
N VAL A 24 -5.01 14.73 -16.61
CA VAL A 24 -3.59 14.59 -16.29
C VAL A 24 -3.07 13.30 -16.89
N THR A 25 -2.22 13.40 -17.91
CA THR A 25 -1.62 12.22 -18.54
C THR A 25 -0.29 11.84 -17.88
N ARG A 26 0.13 10.58 -18.05
CA ARG A 26 1.45 10.12 -17.60
C ARG A 26 2.58 11.01 -18.14
N ASP A 27 2.49 11.44 -19.40
CA ASP A 27 3.51 12.28 -20.03
C ASP A 27 3.59 13.69 -19.41
N VAL A 28 2.48 14.21 -18.87
CA VAL A 28 2.50 15.44 -18.06
C VAL A 28 3.24 15.19 -16.75
N LEU A 29 2.92 14.11 -16.04
CA LEU A 29 3.56 13.75 -14.77
C LEU A 29 5.07 13.49 -14.94
N ASP A 30 5.46 12.81 -16.02
CA ASP A 30 6.86 12.52 -16.34
C ASP A 30 7.64 13.82 -16.60
N ARG A 31 7.07 14.77 -17.35
CA ARG A 31 7.69 16.09 -17.58
C ARG A 31 7.82 16.93 -16.31
N LEU A 32 6.91 16.75 -15.36
CA LEU A 32 6.97 17.37 -14.03
C LEU A 32 7.95 16.66 -13.07
N GLY A 33 8.60 15.58 -13.51
CA GLY A 33 9.55 14.84 -12.70
C GLY A 33 8.89 13.99 -11.60
N VAL A 34 7.60 13.66 -11.73
CA VAL A 34 6.90 12.82 -10.76
C VAL A 34 7.39 11.38 -10.89
N ARG A 35 8.25 10.97 -9.96
CA ARG A 35 8.85 9.63 -9.93
C ARG A 35 7.82 8.49 -9.98
N ASP A 36 6.67 8.68 -9.34
CA ASP A 36 5.68 7.63 -9.10
C ASP A 36 4.51 7.66 -10.10
N ALA A 37 4.64 8.34 -11.25
CA ALA A 37 3.58 8.50 -12.25
C ALA A 37 2.91 7.18 -12.69
N ARG A 38 3.72 6.13 -12.95
CA ARG A 38 3.22 4.79 -13.30
C ARG A 38 2.41 4.12 -12.19
N LEU A 39 2.75 4.41 -10.93
CA LEU A 39 1.99 3.90 -9.80
C LEU A 39 0.63 4.59 -9.75
N TRP A 40 0.60 5.92 -9.91
CA TRP A 40 -0.64 6.69 -9.88
C TRP A 40 -1.59 6.29 -11.02
N GLU A 41 -1.09 6.07 -12.23
CA GLU A 41 -1.89 5.53 -13.34
C GLU A 41 -2.57 4.19 -12.99
N LYS A 42 -1.83 3.26 -12.36
CA LYS A 42 -2.40 1.98 -11.90
C LYS A 42 -3.46 2.17 -10.80
N LEU A 43 -3.23 3.11 -9.89
CA LEU A 43 -4.19 3.44 -8.84
C LEU A 43 -5.46 4.07 -9.44
N ALA A 44 -5.33 4.93 -10.45
CA ALA A 44 -6.47 5.51 -11.15
C ALA A 44 -7.34 4.42 -11.80
N VAL A 45 -6.72 3.45 -12.47
CA VAL A 45 -7.45 2.28 -13.00
C VAL A 45 -8.12 1.47 -11.88
N THR A 46 -7.48 1.35 -10.71
CA THR A 46 -8.06 0.59 -9.58
C THR A 46 -9.30 1.27 -8.99
N TYR A 47 -9.24 2.58 -8.79
CA TYR A 47 -10.30 3.35 -8.10
C TYR A 47 -11.37 3.91 -9.02
N TYR A 48 -11.07 4.18 -10.29
CA TYR A 48 -11.98 4.78 -11.28
C TYR A 48 -12.21 3.92 -12.52
N GLY A 49 -11.40 2.88 -12.74
CA GLY A 49 -11.56 1.97 -13.87
C GLY A 49 -12.74 1.00 -13.73
N PRO A 50 -13.07 0.27 -14.82
CA PRO A 50 -14.18 -0.67 -14.84
C PRO A 50 -14.05 -1.79 -13.81
N THR A 51 -15.12 -2.05 -13.06
CA THR A 51 -15.17 -3.15 -12.08
C THR A 51 -16.58 -3.71 -11.94
N ARG A 52 -16.68 -4.98 -11.50
CA ARG A 52 -17.94 -5.59 -11.07
C ARG A 52 -18.36 -5.13 -9.66
N TYR A 53 -17.43 -4.63 -8.85
CA TYR A 53 -17.65 -4.21 -7.46
C TYR A 53 -17.94 -2.71 -7.34
N ARG A 54 -18.81 -2.17 -8.19
CA ARG A 54 -19.02 -0.71 -8.34
C ARG A 54 -19.35 0.00 -7.01
N ARG A 55 -20.18 -0.62 -6.17
CA ARG A 55 -20.58 -0.06 -4.86
C ARG A 55 -19.41 0.01 -3.88
N LEU A 56 -18.61 -1.05 -3.79
CA LEU A 56 -17.43 -1.08 -2.90
C LEU A 56 -16.33 -0.16 -3.42
N GLN A 57 -16.14 -0.06 -4.73
CA GLN A 57 -15.19 0.87 -5.32
C GLN A 57 -15.60 2.33 -5.01
N ALA A 58 -16.88 2.67 -5.14
CA ALA A 58 -17.38 3.99 -4.75
C ALA A 58 -17.18 4.26 -3.25
N ALA A 59 -17.54 3.30 -2.38
CA ALA A 59 -17.33 3.44 -0.94
C ALA A 59 -15.84 3.61 -0.57
N ALA A 60 -14.93 2.90 -1.29
CA ALA A 60 -13.50 3.04 -1.08
C ALA A 60 -12.98 4.41 -1.51
N ARG A 61 -13.53 5.00 -2.59
CA ARG A 61 -13.22 6.38 -2.99
C ARG A 61 -13.68 7.38 -1.94
N GLU A 62 -14.93 7.28 -1.50
CA GLU A 62 -15.49 8.15 -0.45
C GLU A 62 -14.66 8.08 0.84
N ALA A 63 -14.31 6.88 1.29
CA ALA A 63 -13.49 6.69 2.48
C ALA A 63 -12.08 7.30 2.33
N ALA A 64 -11.53 7.29 1.11
CA ALA A 64 -10.18 7.74 0.79
C ALA A 64 -10.07 9.23 0.43
N VAL A 65 -11.17 9.99 0.37
CA VAL A 65 -11.16 11.45 0.10
C VAL A 65 -10.08 12.22 0.88
N PRO A 66 -9.88 12.02 2.20
CA PRO A 66 -8.86 12.77 2.95
C PRO A 66 -7.43 12.25 2.74
N LEU A 67 -7.22 11.13 2.06
CA LEU A 67 -5.91 10.47 1.98
C LEU A 67 -4.99 11.12 0.94
N SER A 68 -3.68 11.04 1.20
CA SER A 68 -2.65 11.34 0.20
C SER A 68 -2.43 10.14 -0.73
N LEU A 69 -1.80 10.38 -1.89
CA LEU A 69 -1.42 9.32 -2.83
C LEU A 69 -0.53 8.25 -2.17
N ASP A 70 0.40 8.66 -1.32
CA ASP A 70 1.27 7.75 -0.58
C ASP A 70 0.50 6.85 0.40
N ALA A 71 -0.50 7.39 1.09
CA ALA A 71 -1.34 6.59 1.98
C ALA A 71 -2.12 5.52 1.21
N VAL A 72 -2.72 5.88 0.06
CA VAL A 72 -3.42 4.94 -0.82
C VAL A 72 -2.46 3.89 -1.38
N ALA A 73 -1.26 4.30 -1.81
CA ALA A 73 -0.24 3.39 -2.32
C ALA A 73 0.18 2.33 -1.28
N VAL A 74 0.34 2.75 -0.03
CA VAL A 74 0.65 1.85 1.09
C VAL A 74 -0.51 0.90 1.40
N ILE A 75 -1.75 1.38 1.36
CA ILE A 75 -2.94 0.52 1.51
C ILE A 75 -2.96 -0.57 0.43
N GLU A 76 -2.80 -0.22 -0.85
CA GLU A 76 -2.77 -1.18 -1.96
C GLU A 76 -1.58 -2.16 -1.89
N LYS A 77 -0.47 -1.74 -1.30
CA LYS A 77 0.65 -2.64 -1.00
C LYS A 77 0.24 -3.73 0.00
N HIS A 78 -0.51 -3.39 1.04
CA HIS A 78 -0.94 -4.36 2.06
C HIS A 78 -2.09 -5.24 1.59
N LEU A 79 -3.02 -4.71 0.79
CA LEU A 79 -4.11 -5.50 0.19
C LEU A 79 -3.59 -6.70 -0.63
N ARG A 80 -2.46 -6.54 -1.33
CA ARG A 80 -1.79 -7.63 -2.06
C ARG A 80 -1.29 -8.78 -1.18
N SER A 81 -1.22 -8.56 0.14
CA SER A 81 -0.79 -9.57 1.12
C SER A 81 -1.95 -10.34 1.76
N LEU A 82 -3.20 -10.02 1.41
CA LEU A 82 -4.36 -10.79 1.84
C LEU A 82 -4.30 -12.21 1.26
N LEU A 83 -4.41 -13.21 2.14
CA LEU A 83 -4.35 -14.62 1.75
C LEU A 83 -5.67 -15.07 1.15
N ARG A 84 -5.59 -15.97 0.15
CA ARG A 84 -6.76 -16.66 -0.38
C ARG A 84 -7.41 -17.49 0.73
N GLY A 85 -8.73 -17.30 0.90
CA GLY A 85 -9.52 -17.93 1.96
C GLY A 85 -9.71 -17.06 3.20
N ALA A 86 -9.26 -15.80 3.20
CA ALA A 86 -9.64 -14.82 4.21
C ALA A 86 -11.16 -14.60 4.20
N SER A 87 -11.72 -14.20 5.34
CA SER A 87 -13.15 -13.97 5.53
C SER A 87 -13.70 -12.76 4.77
N VAL A 88 -12.83 -11.95 4.19
CA VAL A 88 -13.16 -10.74 3.44
C VAL A 88 -12.55 -10.80 2.05
N THR A 89 -13.20 -10.17 1.09
CA THR A 89 -12.64 -9.91 -0.24
C THR A 89 -11.64 -8.76 -0.20
N VAL A 90 -10.84 -8.62 -1.26
CA VAL A 90 -9.88 -7.51 -1.38
C VAL A 90 -10.61 -6.18 -1.44
N GLU A 91 -11.77 -6.12 -2.10
CA GLU A 91 -12.58 -4.92 -2.25
C GLU A 91 -13.25 -4.47 -0.95
N GLU A 92 -13.74 -5.42 -0.14
CA GLU A 92 -14.26 -5.11 1.20
C GLU A 92 -13.15 -4.58 2.12
N LEU A 93 -11.99 -5.25 2.13
CA LEU A 93 -10.84 -4.81 2.91
C LEU A 93 -10.31 -3.45 2.44
N ARG A 94 -10.39 -3.15 1.13
CA ARG A 94 -10.01 -1.83 0.61
C ARG A 94 -10.84 -0.71 1.21
N VAL A 95 -12.16 -0.87 1.30
CA VAL A 95 -13.04 0.12 1.94
C VAL A 95 -12.65 0.35 3.39
N GLU A 96 -12.40 -0.75 4.11
CA GLU A 96 -11.98 -0.70 5.50
C GLU A 96 -10.65 0.06 5.67
N LEU A 97 -9.63 -0.30 4.88
CA LEU A 97 -8.31 0.32 4.97
C LEU A 97 -8.32 1.79 4.53
N CYS A 98 -9.11 2.15 3.52
CA CYS A 98 -9.31 3.56 3.12
C CYS A 98 -9.96 4.40 4.24
N SER A 99 -10.65 3.77 5.20
CA SER A 99 -11.27 4.46 6.33
C SER A 99 -10.28 4.77 7.46
N LEU A 100 -9.04 4.25 7.40
CA LEU A 100 -7.99 4.55 8.37
C LEU A 100 -7.62 6.04 8.34
N ARG A 101 -7.20 6.57 9.49
CA ARG A 101 -6.83 7.98 9.68
C ARG A 101 -5.49 8.09 10.38
N GLY A 102 -4.87 9.26 10.25
CA GLY A 102 -3.55 9.56 10.78
C GLY A 102 -2.53 9.83 9.68
N THR A 103 -1.26 9.80 10.06
CA THR A 103 -0.13 9.94 9.16
C THR A 103 0.03 8.69 8.26
N VAL A 104 0.77 8.83 7.16
CA VAL A 104 1.06 7.69 6.26
C VAL A 104 1.70 6.52 7.02
N GLY A 105 2.60 6.79 7.97
CA GLY A 105 3.26 5.75 8.77
C GLY A 105 2.34 5.08 9.81
N GLU A 106 1.33 5.78 10.32
CA GLU A 106 0.30 5.16 11.16
C GLU A 106 -0.65 4.30 10.33
N ILE A 107 -1.07 4.79 9.16
CA ILE A 107 -1.88 4.03 8.21
C ILE A 107 -1.13 2.77 7.75
N ASP A 108 0.16 2.85 7.45
CA ASP A 108 0.99 1.70 7.08
C ASP A 108 0.95 0.60 8.14
N ARG A 109 1.18 0.97 9.41
CA ARG A 109 1.17 0.03 10.54
C ARG A 109 -0.23 -0.54 10.79
N ALA A 110 -1.26 0.30 10.77
CA ALA A 110 -2.64 -0.11 10.97
C ALA A 110 -3.13 -1.04 9.85
N ALA A 111 -2.82 -0.73 8.59
CA ALA A 111 -3.17 -1.57 7.44
C ALA A 111 -2.50 -2.95 7.52
N ALA A 112 -1.21 -3.00 7.86
CA ALA A 112 -0.50 -4.26 8.07
C ALA A 112 -1.14 -5.10 9.19
N ALA A 113 -1.53 -4.47 10.29
CA ALA A 113 -2.18 -5.13 11.42
C ALA A 113 -3.54 -5.73 11.04
N ARG A 114 -4.38 -4.97 10.33
CA ARG A 114 -5.71 -5.43 9.88
C ARG A 114 -5.62 -6.58 8.88
N VAL A 115 -4.74 -6.47 7.87
CA VAL A 115 -4.51 -7.59 6.93
C VAL A 115 -4.01 -8.84 7.66
N ARG A 116 -3.13 -8.66 8.66
CA ARG A 116 -2.67 -9.78 9.48
C ARG A 116 -3.80 -10.43 10.27
N GLU A 117 -4.71 -9.65 10.83
CA GLU A 117 -5.88 -10.16 11.57
C GLU A 117 -6.74 -11.05 10.68
N HIS A 118 -7.10 -10.59 9.48
CA HIS A 118 -7.84 -11.42 8.51
C HIS A 118 -7.04 -12.65 8.05
N ASN A 119 -5.73 -12.53 7.91
CA ASN A 119 -4.90 -13.66 7.53
C ASN A 119 -4.81 -14.74 8.62
N ARG A 120 -4.95 -14.39 9.90
CA ARG A 120 -4.90 -15.37 11.00
C ARG A 120 -6.08 -16.35 10.99
N THR A 121 -7.22 -15.95 10.44
CA THR A 121 -8.42 -16.80 10.37
C THR A 121 -8.33 -17.83 9.23
N VAL A 122 -7.35 -17.68 8.34
CA VAL A 122 -7.15 -18.59 7.20
C VAL A 122 -6.50 -19.89 7.67
N LYS A 123 -7.07 -21.03 7.25
CA LYS A 123 -6.45 -22.34 7.47
C LYS A 123 -5.03 -22.37 6.88
N ASP A 124 -4.10 -22.92 7.65
CA ASP A 124 -2.68 -23.03 7.32
C ASP A 124 -1.95 -21.67 7.14
N ALA A 125 -2.48 -20.60 7.73
CA ALA A 125 -1.85 -19.27 7.68
C ALA A 125 -0.38 -19.29 8.13
N ALA A 126 -0.06 -20.05 9.18
CA ALA A 126 1.31 -20.19 9.68
C ALA A 126 2.24 -20.83 8.65
N ALA A 127 1.81 -21.91 7.97
CA ALA A 127 2.60 -22.57 6.95
C ALA A 127 2.81 -21.67 5.72
N LYS A 128 1.75 -20.97 5.27
CA LYS A 128 1.82 -20.00 4.17
C LYS A 128 2.75 -18.83 4.49
N ALA A 129 2.70 -18.31 5.72
CA ALA A 129 3.60 -17.26 6.18
C ALA A 129 5.06 -17.76 6.26
N TYR A 130 5.27 -18.97 6.77
CA TYR A 130 6.61 -19.58 6.87
C TYR A 130 7.25 -19.81 5.51
N GLY A 131 6.46 -20.08 4.46
CA GLY A 131 6.93 -20.16 3.07
C GLY A 131 7.40 -18.84 2.48
N LYS A 132 7.03 -17.69 3.06
CA LYS A 132 7.48 -16.35 2.62
C LYS A 132 8.78 -15.87 3.27
N ARG A 133 9.41 -16.70 4.11
CA ARG A 133 10.72 -16.38 4.69
C ARG A 133 11.75 -16.14 3.60
N ALA A 134 12.62 -15.17 3.81
CA ALA A 134 13.64 -14.82 2.83
C ALA A 134 14.88 -14.27 3.53
N LEU A 135 16.06 -14.67 3.07
CA LEU A 135 17.32 -14.02 3.36
C LEU A 135 17.84 -13.43 2.05
N ARG A 136 18.05 -12.13 2.04
CA ARG A 136 18.58 -11.40 0.88
C ARG A 136 19.86 -10.70 1.29
N GLY A 137 20.98 -11.08 0.68
CA GLY A 137 22.25 -10.38 0.88
C GLY A 137 22.38 -9.21 -0.08
N GLY A 138 22.84 -8.06 0.43
CA GLY A 138 23.30 -6.95 -0.39
C GLY A 138 24.47 -7.40 -1.26
N LYS A 139 24.39 -7.13 -2.57
CA LYS A 139 25.48 -7.43 -3.52
C LYS A 139 26.72 -6.57 -3.26
N ASN A 140 26.51 -5.39 -2.68
CA ASN A 140 27.54 -4.38 -2.54
C ASN A 140 28.12 -4.39 -1.14
N THR A 141 29.43 -4.19 -1.07
CA THR A 141 30.15 -3.79 0.14
C THR A 141 30.20 -2.26 0.14
N ASP A 142 29.91 -1.63 1.27
CA ASP A 142 30.00 -0.19 1.38
C ASP A 142 31.46 0.29 1.49
N ALA A 143 31.64 1.62 1.49
CA ALA A 143 32.96 2.24 1.55
C ALA A 143 33.74 1.92 2.84
N LEU A 144 33.07 1.38 3.86
CA LEU A 144 33.67 0.97 5.13
C LEU A 144 33.94 -0.54 5.19
N GLY A 145 33.71 -1.28 4.10
CA GLY A 145 33.90 -2.72 4.06
C GLY A 145 32.70 -3.53 4.60
N MET A 146 31.58 -2.90 4.90
CA MET A 146 30.41 -3.54 5.51
C MET A 146 29.42 -4.05 4.45
N ARG A 147 28.65 -5.08 4.81
CA ARG A 147 27.60 -5.64 3.94
C ARG A 147 26.29 -5.75 4.68
N THR A 148 25.21 -5.32 4.03
CA THR A 148 23.86 -5.40 4.58
C THR A 148 23.18 -6.69 4.14
N LEU A 149 22.49 -7.35 5.06
CA LEU A 149 21.55 -8.43 4.78
C LEU A 149 20.14 -8.02 5.22
N THR A 150 19.14 -8.46 4.48
CA THR A 150 17.73 -8.29 4.82
C THR A 150 17.11 -9.66 5.08
N LEU A 151 16.52 -9.81 6.25
CA LEU A 151 15.94 -11.06 6.73
C LEU A 151 14.42 -10.89 6.94
N THR A 152 13.64 -11.82 6.41
CA THR A 152 12.20 -11.92 6.63
C THR A 152 11.92 -13.26 7.31
N LEU A 153 11.43 -13.20 8.56
CA LEU A 153 11.11 -14.35 9.40
C LEU A 153 9.79 -14.13 10.14
N PRO A 154 9.19 -15.19 10.72
CA PRO A 154 8.12 -15.02 11.71
C PRO A 154 8.51 -14.05 12.82
N GLU A 155 7.58 -13.19 13.23
CA GLU A 155 7.81 -12.11 14.20
C GLU A 155 8.57 -12.57 15.45
N ARG A 156 8.16 -13.69 16.07
CA ARG A 156 8.82 -14.21 17.28
C ARG A 156 10.31 -14.52 17.05
N GLN A 157 10.66 -15.03 15.88
CA GLN A 157 12.04 -15.37 15.54
C GLN A 157 12.87 -14.12 15.24
N ILE A 158 12.32 -13.15 14.50
CA ILE A 158 13.06 -11.93 14.19
C ILE A 158 13.26 -11.08 15.45
N SER A 159 12.27 -11.00 16.35
CA SER A 159 12.40 -10.30 17.62
C SER A 159 13.49 -10.91 18.50
N HIS A 160 13.62 -12.24 18.52
CA HIS A 160 14.72 -12.90 19.24
C HIS A 160 16.09 -12.55 18.65
N ILE A 161 16.23 -12.57 17.32
CA ILE A 161 17.48 -12.19 16.64
C ILE A 161 17.83 -10.74 16.95
N ILE A 162 16.88 -9.81 16.82
CA ILE A 162 17.08 -8.38 17.10
C ILE A 162 17.48 -8.14 18.55
N ALA A 163 16.95 -8.91 19.50
CA ALA A 163 17.30 -8.77 20.91
C ALA A 163 18.70 -9.33 21.26
N THR A 164 19.29 -10.15 20.38
CA THR A 164 20.57 -10.84 20.63
C THR A 164 21.74 -10.17 19.89
N LEU A 165 21.45 -9.35 18.87
CA LEU A 165 22.42 -8.56 18.12
C LEU A 165 22.65 -7.20 18.78
#